data_AF-A0A536J8M2-F1
#
_entry.id   AF-A0A536J8M2-F1
#
_cell.length_a   1.000
_cell.length_b   1.000
_cell.length_c   1.000
_cell.angle_alpha   90.00
_cell.angle_beta   90.00
_cell.angle_gamma   90.00
#
_symmetry.space_group_name_H-M   'P 1'
#
loop_
_entity.id
_entity.type
_entity.pdbx_description
1 polymer ?
#
loop_
_entity_poly.entity_id
_entity_poly.type
_entity_poly.pdbx_seq_one_letter_code
_entity_poly.pdbx_strand_id
1 'polypeptide(L)' 'MPSIRGAVGLRAAYWLVDRGAGKRLSVTVWNDPNAPAAAMPGVMASIKRLRGEAGRTEPQRSPDRSERFEVFAEVEAES' A
#
# COMPACT_ATOMS: atom_id res chain seq x y z
N MET A 1 2.88 4.20 4.52
CA MET A 1 1.82 5.21 4.27
C MET A 1 0.74 5.04 5.34
N PRO A 2 0.35 6.10 6.06
CA PRO A 2 -0.54 5.96 7.21
C PRO A 2 -1.93 5.41 6.89
N SER A 3 -2.53 5.79 5.74
CA SER A 3 -3.95 5.51 5.47
C SER A 3 -4.34 4.04 5.23
N ILE A 4 -3.37 3.14 5.09
CA ILE A 4 -3.63 1.69 4.98
C ILE A 4 -3.53 0.98 6.33
N ARG A 5 -2.98 1.66 7.36
CA ARG A 5 -2.78 1.07 8.68
C ARG A 5 -4.15 0.72 9.28
N GLY A 6 -4.28 -0.51 9.77
CA GLY A 6 -5.53 -1.02 10.33
C GLY A 6 -6.56 -1.49 9.30
N ALA A 7 -6.22 -1.54 8.00
CA ALA A 7 -7.07 -2.18 7.01
C ALA A 7 -7.28 -3.67 7.36
N VAL A 8 -8.53 -4.10 7.39
CA VAL A 8 -8.90 -5.49 7.70
C VAL A 8 -8.22 -6.44 6.72
N GLY A 9 -7.56 -7.48 7.24
CA GLY A 9 -6.86 -8.48 6.45
C GLY A 9 -5.46 -8.06 5.96
N LEU A 10 -5.00 -6.84 6.24
CA LEU A 10 -3.61 -6.45 5.96
C LEU A 10 -2.67 -7.10 6.96
N ARG A 11 -1.73 -7.91 6.46
CA ARG A 11 -0.69 -8.57 7.26
C ARG A 11 0.55 -7.68 7.40
N ALA A 12 1.02 -7.15 6.29
CA ALA A 12 2.23 -6.32 6.24
C ALA A 12 2.15 -5.33 5.09
N ALA A 13 2.89 -4.22 5.22
CA ALA A 13 3.03 -3.26 4.13
C ALA A 13 4.42 -2.61 4.19
N TYR A 14 5.06 -2.55 3.01
CA TYR A 14 6.38 -1.99 2.81
C TYR A 14 6.31 -0.87 1.78
N TRP A 15 6.98 0.25 2.06
CA TRP A 15 7.13 1.37 1.15
C TRP A 15 8.60 1.55 0.84
N LEU A 16 8.97 1.20 -0.39
CA LEU A 16 10.33 1.23 -0.87
C LEU A 16 10.53 2.45 -1.77
N VAL A 17 11.70 3.06 -1.66
CA VAL A 17 12.12 4.17 -2.50
C VAL A 17 13.53 3.85 -3.00
N ASP A 18 13.67 3.77 -4.31
CA ASP A 18 14.97 3.80 -4.98
C ASP A 18 15.27 5.28 -5.28
N ARG A 19 16.18 5.86 -4.49
CA ARG A 19 16.57 7.27 -4.64
C ARG A 19 17.48 7.51 -5.84
N GLY A 20 18.21 6.49 -6.29
CA GLY A 20 19.12 6.60 -7.43
C GLY A 20 18.37 6.66 -8.75
N ALA A 21 17.37 5.78 -8.93
CA ALA A 21 16.55 5.74 -10.14
C ALA A 21 15.23 6.52 -10.04
N GLY A 22 14.94 7.15 -8.88
CA GLY A 22 13.70 7.89 -8.64
C GLY A 22 12.45 7.00 -8.62
N LYS A 23 12.58 5.72 -8.28
CA LYS A 23 11.46 4.75 -8.29
C LYS A 23 10.84 4.59 -6.90
N ARG A 24 9.56 4.24 -6.89
CA ARG A 24 8.82 3.91 -5.67
C ARG A 24 8.08 2.60 -5.88
N LEU A 25 8.08 1.77 -4.85
CA LEU A 25 7.34 0.50 -4.84
C LEU A 25 6.60 0.37 -3.51
N SER A 26 5.36 -0.07 -3.57
CA SER A 26 4.61 -0.50 -2.40
C SER A 26 4.34 -1.99 -2.50
N VAL A 27 4.70 -2.73 -1.46
CA VAL A 27 4.34 -4.15 -1.31
C VAL A 27 3.36 -4.25 -0.16
N THR A 28 2.21 -4.87 -0.38
CA THR A 28 1.21 -5.13 0.65
C THR A 28 0.88 -6.60 0.66
N VAL A 29 0.96 -7.21 1.84
CA VAL A 29 0.68 -8.63 2.07
C VAL A 29 -0.66 -8.72 2.79
N TRP A 30 -1.55 -9.56 2.28
CA TRP A 30 -2.92 -9.70 2.76
C TRP A 30 -3.21 -11.16 3.11
N ASN A 31 -4.02 -11.37 4.15
CA ASN A 31 -4.43 -12.70 4.59
C ASN A 31 -5.49 -13.35 3.69
N ASP A 32 -6.24 -12.53 2.94
CA ASP A 32 -7.32 -12.98 2.08
C ASP A 32 -7.21 -12.30 0.71
N PRO A 33 -7.47 -13.02 -0.39
CA PRO A 33 -7.30 -12.44 -1.71
C PRO A 33 -8.30 -11.32 -2.05
N ASN A 34 -9.46 -11.27 -1.43
CA ASN A 34 -10.48 -10.24 -1.67
C ASN A 34 -10.33 -9.02 -0.75
N ALA A 35 -9.61 -9.16 0.38
CA ALA A 35 -9.37 -8.08 1.33
C ALA A 35 -8.85 -6.76 0.72
N PRO A 36 -7.92 -6.75 -0.26
CA PRO A 36 -7.48 -5.50 -0.89
C PRO A 36 -8.64 -4.73 -1.53
N ALA A 37 -9.50 -5.42 -2.29
CA ALA A 37 -10.61 -4.80 -3.01
C ALA A 37 -11.62 -4.16 -2.04
N ALA A 38 -11.88 -4.80 -0.91
CA ALA A 38 -12.75 -4.26 0.13
C ALA A 38 -12.11 -3.07 0.87
N ALA A 39 -10.79 -3.10 1.11
CA ALA A 39 -10.09 -2.07 1.86
C ALA A 39 -9.80 -0.80 1.04
N MET A 40 -9.50 -0.93 -0.26
CA MET A 40 -8.97 0.18 -1.06
C MET A 40 -9.87 1.42 -1.16
N PRO A 41 -11.21 1.32 -1.26
CA PRO A 41 -12.06 2.51 -1.25
C PRO A 41 -11.84 3.41 -0.02
N GLY A 42 -11.76 2.82 1.18
CA GLY A 42 -11.50 3.55 2.43
C GLY A 42 -10.09 4.14 2.48
N VAL A 43 -9.10 3.38 1.99
CA VAL A 43 -7.72 3.86 1.89
C VAL A 43 -7.63 5.07 0.96
N MET A 44 -8.25 5.02 -0.22
CA MET A 44 -8.28 6.13 -1.17
C MET A 44 -8.99 7.36 -0.61
N ALA A 45 -10.12 7.17 0.09
CA ALA A 45 -10.81 8.27 0.77
C ALA A 45 -9.92 8.94 1.82
N SER A 46 -9.21 8.15 2.63
CA SER A 46 -8.30 8.68 3.64
C SER A 46 -7.06 9.34 3.02
N ILE A 47 -6.53 8.84 1.90
CA ILE A 47 -5.46 9.53 1.18
C ILE A 47 -5.95 10.87 0.63
N LYS A 48 -7.12 10.90 -0.01
CA LYS A 48 -7.72 12.13 -0.54
C LYS A 48 -7.88 13.18 0.55
N ARG A 49 -8.40 12.79 1.72
CA ARG A 49 -8.54 13.67 2.88
C ARG A 49 -7.20 14.23 3.34
N LEU A 50 -6.22 13.36 3.63
CA LEU A 50 -4.89 13.77 4.11
C LEU A 50 -4.13 14.65 3.10
N ARG A 51 -4.33 14.44 1.79
CA ARG A 51 -3.75 15.31 0.75
C ARG A 51 -4.38 16.70 0.76
N GLY A 52 -5.71 16.78 0.90
CA GLY A 52 -6.43 18.04 1.01
C GLY A 52 -6.00 18.85 2.24
N GLU A 53 -5.89 18.19 3.40
CA GLU A 53 -5.38 18.78 4.64
C GLU A 53 -3.94 19.31 4.50
N ALA A 54 -3.12 18.63 3.69
CA ALA A 54 -1.74 19.03 3.39
C ALA A 54 -1.60 20.06 2.25
N GLY A 55 -2.72 20.59 1.71
CA GLY A 55 -2.71 21.55 0.60
C GLY A 55 -2.19 20.98 -0.73
N ARG A 56 -2.11 19.66 -0.88
CA ARG A 56 -1.60 19.00 -2.09
C ARG A 56 -2.71 18.84 -3.11
N THR A 57 -2.74 19.74 -4.09
CA THR A 57 -3.78 19.81 -5.12
C THR A 57 -3.48 18.92 -6.32
N GLU A 58 -2.22 18.51 -6.54
CA GLU A 58 -1.90 17.61 -7.64
C GLU A 58 -2.56 16.23 -7.41
N PRO A 59 -3.03 15.56 -8.46
CA PRO A 59 -3.48 14.18 -8.37
C PRO A 59 -2.36 13.27 -7.85
N GLN A 60 -2.72 12.28 -7.03
CA GLN A 60 -1.79 11.21 -6.73
C GLN A 60 -1.51 10.42 -8.01
N ARG A 61 -0.24 10.38 -8.44
CA ARG A 61 0.18 9.56 -9.57
C ARG A 61 -0.12 8.08 -9.29
N SER A 62 -0.83 7.44 -10.21
CA SER A 62 -1.02 5.99 -10.20
C SER A 62 0.30 5.26 -10.39
N PRO A 63 0.46 4.03 -9.87
CA PRO A 63 1.60 3.19 -10.20
C PRO A 63 1.73 2.96 -11.70
N ASP A 64 2.96 2.90 -12.21
CA ASP A 64 3.22 2.53 -13.61
C ASP A 64 2.81 1.08 -13.91
N ARG A 65 2.90 0.21 -12.90
CA ARG A 65 2.50 -1.19 -12.97
C ARG A 65 1.97 -1.64 -11.61
N SER A 66 0.99 -2.54 -11.62
CA SER A 66 0.52 -3.26 -10.43
C SER A 66 0.41 -4.73 -10.77
N GLU A 67 0.89 -5.58 -9.87
CA GLU A 67 0.88 -7.04 -10.02
C GLU A 67 0.45 -7.69 -8.71
N ARG A 68 -0.08 -8.90 -8.83
CA ARG A 68 -0.60 -9.66 -7.70
C ARG A 68 0.09 -11.03 -7.69
N PHE A 69 0.58 -11.41 -6.52
CA PHE A 69 1.28 -12.66 -6.30
C PHE A 69 0.68 -13.40 -5.10
N GLU A 70 0.86 -14.71 -5.09
CA GLU A 70 0.63 -15.55 -3.92
C GLU A 70 1.94 -15.71 -3.15
N VAL A 71 1.87 -15.59 -1.82
CA VAL A 71 3.00 -15.91 -0.95
C VAL A 71 2.98 -17.42 -0.73
N PHE A 72 3.85 -18.16 -1.42
CA PHE A 72 3.93 -19.61 -1.31
C PHE A 72 4.82 -20.08 -0.15
N ALA A 73 5.74 -19.22 0.32
CA ALA A 73 6.64 -19.48 1.44
C ALA A 73 7.06 -18.16 2.12
N GLU A 74 7.36 -18.25 3.41
CA GLU A 74 7.88 -17.16 4.22
C GLU A 74 8.84 -17.73 5.26
N VAL A 75 9.88 -16.96 5.58
CA VAL A 75 10.82 -17.29 6.63
C VAL A 75 10.41 -16.52 7.89
N GLU A 76 10.18 -17.23 8.98
CA GLU A 76 9.96 -16.59 10.28
C GLU A 76 11.28 -16.02 10.80
N ALA A 77 11.25 -14.81 11.35
CA ALA A 77 12.42 -14.27 12.04
C ALA A 77 12.61 -15.03 13.36
N GLU A 78 13.84 -15.48 13.65
CA GLU A 78 14.19 -15.94 15.00
C GLU A 78 13.90 -14.81 16.00
N SER A 79 13.15 -15.16 17.06
CA SER A 79 12.66 -14.24 18.09
C SER A 79 13.70 -14.01 19.19
#